data_AF-A0A2G8R9N0-F1
#
_entry.id   AF-A0A2G8R9N0-F1
#
_cell.length_a   1.000
_cell.length_b   1.000
_cell.length_c   1.000
_cell.angle_alpha   90.00
_cell.angle_beta   90.00
_cell.angle_gamma   90.00
#
_symmetry.space_group_name_H-M   'P 1'
#
loop_
_entity.id
_entity.type
_entity.pdbx_description
1 polymer ?
#
loop_
_entity_poly.entity_id
_entity_poly.type
_entity_poly.pdbx_seq_one_letter_code
_entity_poly.pdbx_strand_id
1 'polypeptide(L)'
;MTCRKRQRPSKPAPPPDLRASLEAVAEGAGLTTSGLLRLLLETVTEDADTPSAPPRLASKARREGKVTVRLAEDVRAKLETEARGQGVAVSTWAATLLSARMRQEALSGVVT
;
A
#
# COMPACT_ATOMS: atom_id res chain seq x y z
N MET A 1 -1.95 -41.47 -2.19
CA MET A 1 -2.07 -39.99 -2.15
C MET A 1 -2.39 -39.57 -0.72
N THR A 2 -1.46 -38.95 0.00
CA THR A 2 -1.71 -38.46 1.37
C THR A 2 -1.64 -36.93 1.39
N CYS A 3 -2.76 -36.29 1.75
CA CYS A 3 -2.87 -34.84 1.85
C CYS A 3 -2.14 -34.34 3.11
N ARG A 4 -1.11 -33.50 2.94
CA ARG A 4 -0.37 -32.88 4.03
C ARG A 4 -1.13 -31.64 4.54
N LYS A 5 -1.67 -31.70 5.77
CA LYS A 5 -2.25 -30.53 6.46
C LYS A 5 -1.17 -29.44 6.58
N ARG A 6 -1.42 -28.25 6.02
CA ARG A 6 -0.55 -27.08 6.19
C ARG A 6 -0.67 -26.58 7.63
N GLN A 7 0.41 -26.69 8.40
CA GLN A 7 0.51 -26.05 9.71
C GLN A 7 0.67 -24.53 9.51
N ARG A 8 -0.14 -23.73 10.22
CA ARG A 8 0.01 -22.27 10.24
C ARG A 8 1.16 -21.93 11.19
N PRO A 9 2.08 -21.01 10.85
CA PRO A 9 3.12 -20.57 11.77
C PRO A 9 2.47 -19.89 12.98
N SER A 10 2.88 -20.28 14.19
CA SER A 10 2.46 -19.64 15.44
C SER A 10 3.13 -18.28 15.58
N LYS A 11 2.39 -17.30 16.13
CA LYS A 11 2.89 -15.96 16.39
C LYS A 11 3.99 -16.06 17.47
N PRO A 12 5.18 -15.46 17.30
CA PRO A 12 6.22 -15.51 18.31
C PRO A 12 5.70 -14.84 19.59
N ALA A 13 5.86 -15.52 20.72
CA ALA A 13 5.54 -14.95 22.02
C ALA A 13 6.49 -13.79 22.32
N PRO A 14 6.01 -12.70 22.94
CA PRO A 14 6.90 -11.65 23.41
C PRO A 14 7.84 -12.22 24.49
N PRO A 15 9.05 -11.66 24.64
CA PRO A 15 9.94 -12.02 25.73
C PRO A 15 9.25 -11.80 27.09
N PRO A 16 9.53 -12.65 28.09
CA PRO A 16 8.78 -12.70 29.35
C PRO A 16 8.84 -11.38 30.14
N ASP A 17 9.97 -10.67 30.07
CA ASP A 17 10.17 -9.40 30.77
C ASP A 17 9.24 -8.28 30.26
N LEU A 18 8.99 -8.26 28.94
CA LEU A 18 8.04 -7.33 28.35
C LEU A 18 6.61 -7.66 28.74
N ARG A 19 6.28 -8.96 28.87
CA ARG A 19 4.94 -9.38 29.28
C ARG A 19 4.65 -8.97 30.72
N ALA A 20 5.58 -9.21 31.64
CA ALA A 20 5.43 -8.80 33.05
C ALA A 20 5.29 -7.27 33.18
N SER A 21 6.07 -6.51 32.40
CA SER A 21 5.98 -5.05 32.38
C SER A 21 4.61 -4.56 31.88
N LEU A 22 4.07 -5.16 30.82
CA LEU A 22 2.75 -4.81 30.29
C LEU A 22 1.61 -5.19 31.23
N GLU A 23 1.76 -6.30 31.97
CA GLU A 23 0.78 -6.75 32.96
C GLU A 23 0.73 -5.79 34.16
N ALA A 24 1.89 -5.40 34.70
CA ALA A 24 1.96 -4.42 35.79
C ALA A 24 1.37 -3.05 35.40
N VAL A 25 1.62 -2.58 34.17
CA VAL A 25 1.05 -1.32 33.66
C VAL A 25 -0.46 -1.46 33.45
N ALA A 26 -0.94 -2.61 32.99
CA ALA A 26 -2.37 -2.85 32.79
C ALA A 26 -3.11 -2.88 34.13
N GLU A 27 -2.58 -3.59 35.13
CA GLU A 27 -3.14 -3.63 36.48
C GLU A 27 -3.18 -2.25 37.13
N GLY A 28 -2.10 -1.47 37.02
CA GLY A 28 -2.06 -0.09 37.53
C GLY A 28 -3.09 0.85 36.87
N ALA A 29 -3.48 0.56 35.62
CA ALA A 29 -4.54 1.27 34.90
C ALA A 29 -5.94 0.68 35.11
N GLY A 30 -6.09 -0.41 35.88
CA GLY A 30 -7.36 -1.13 36.06
C GLY A 30 -7.86 -1.83 34.78
N LEU A 31 -6.94 -2.12 33.84
CA LEU A 31 -7.23 -2.70 32.54
C LEU A 31 -6.68 -4.12 32.43
N THR A 32 -7.24 -4.90 31.52
CA THR A 32 -6.58 -6.13 31.07
C THR A 32 -5.40 -5.79 30.15
N THR A 33 -4.39 -6.65 30.08
CA THR A 33 -3.25 -6.46 29.15
C THR A 33 -3.71 -6.26 27.70
N SER A 34 -4.79 -6.94 27.29
CA SER A 34 -5.40 -6.75 25.97
C SER A 34 -6.09 -5.39 25.82
N GLY A 35 -6.73 -4.88 26.88
CA GLY A 35 -7.34 -3.54 26.90
C GLY A 35 -6.28 -2.45 26.82
N LEU A 36 -5.18 -2.59 27.55
CA LEU A 36 -4.04 -1.68 27.47
C LEU A 36 -3.43 -1.65 26.06
N LEU A 37 -3.18 -2.82 25.46
CA LEU A 37 -2.65 -2.89 24.08
C LEU A 37 -3.61 -2.26 23.06
N ARG A 38 -4.91 -2.45 23.24
CA ARG A 38 -5.92 -1.85 22.37
C ARG A 38 -5.91 -0.33 22.45
N LEU A 39 -5.85 0.24 23.65
CA LEU A 39 -5.75 1.69 23.83
C LEU A 39 -4.46 2.25 23.23
N LEU A 40 -3.31 1.60 23.47
CA LEU A 40 -2.04 2.01 22.87
C LEU A 40 -2.10 1.98 21.33
N LEU A 41 -2.76 0.97 20.76
CA LEU A 41 -3.00 0.89 19.32
C LEU A 41 -3.92 2.02 18.84
N GLU A 42 -5.05 2.25 19.52
CA GLU A 42 -6.02 3.30 19.20
C GLU A 42 -5.37 4.68 19.25
N THR A 43 -4.65 5.03 20.32
CA THR A 43 -3.93 6.31 20.46
C THR A 43 -2.87 6.51 19.38
N VAL A 44 -2.11 5.46 19.02
CA VAL A 44 -1.12 5.55 17.93
C VAL A 44 -1.79 5.65 16.55
N THR A 45 -3.01 5.13 16.39
CA THR A 45 -3.77 5.23 15.14
C THR A 45 -4.60 6.51 15.01
N GLU A 46 -5.01 7.16 16.10
CA GLU A 46 -5.75 8.43 16.06
C GLU A 46 -4.87 9.62 15.60
N ASP A 47 -3.55 9.56 15.85
CA ASP A 47 -2.56 10.47 15.23
C ASP A 47 -2.30 10.16 13.74
N ALA A 48 -2.81 9.03 13.24
CA ALA A 48 -2.65 8.57 11.87
C ALA A 48 -4.01 8.49 11.18
N ASP A 49 -4.55 9.66 10.82
CA ASP A 49 -5.70 9.83 9.93
C ASP A 49 -5.36 9.32 8.51
N THR A 50 -5.27 8.00 8.34
CA THR A 50 -4.95 7.34 7.07
C THR A 50 -5.59 5.95 7.01
N PRO A 51 -6.30 5.59 5.92
CA PRO A 51 -6.96 4.29 5.82
C PRO A 51 -5.94 3.15 5.86
N SER A 52 -6.06 2.33 6.90
CA SER A 52 -5.26 1.15 7.18
C SER A 52 -5.43 0.09 6.09
N ALA A 53 -4.41 -0.03 5.23
CA ALA A 53 -4.03 -1.28 4.59
C ALA A 53 -2.61 -1.64 5.06
N PRO A 54 -2.32 -2.89 5.42
CA PRO A 54 -1.05 -3.25 6.07
C PRO A 54 0.14 -2.92 5.16
N PRO A 55 1.20 -2.26 5.67
CA PRO A 55 2.34 -1.88 4.87
C PRO A 55 3.14 -3.14 4.54
N ARG A 56 2.86 -3.73 3.37
CA ARG A 56 3.81 -4.64 2.75
C ARG A 56 5.05 -3.80 2.46
N LEU A 57 6.15 -4.10 3.13
CA LEU A 57 7.49 -3.56 2.90
C LEU A 57 7.65 -3.25 1.41
N ALA A 58 7.57 -1.97 1.06
CA ALA A 58 7.57 -1.54 -0.32
C ALA A 58 8.99 -1.70 -0.84
N SER A 59 9.26 -2.77 -1.59
CA SER A 59 10.46 -2.89 -2.42
C SER A 59 10.58 -1.60 -3.25
N LYS A 60 11.53 -0.74 -2.86
CA LYS A 60 11.81 0.56 -3.50
C LYS A 60 12.00 0.42 -5.01
N ALA A 61 12.45 -0.75 -5.47
CA ALA A 61 12.64 -1.11 -6.87
C ALA A 61 11.39 -1.00 -7.76
N ARG A 62 10.15 -1.07 -7.20
CA ARG A 62 8.93 -1.03 -8.02
C ARG A 62 8.36 0.37 -8.28
N ARG A 63 8.99 1.42 -7.75
CA ARG A 63 8.46 2.81 -7.80
C ARG A 63 9.31 3.78 -8.60
N GLU A 64 10.51 3.42 -9.04
CA GLU A 64 11.27 4.25 -9.98
C GLU A 64 10.45 4.41 -11.28
N GLY A 65 10.05 5.64 -11.59
CA GLY A 65 9.23 5.97 -12.75
C GLY A 65 7.71 5.85 -12.58
N LYS A 66 7.19 5.47 -11.40
CA LYS A 66 5.73 5.45 -11.17
C LYS A 66 5.21 6.86 -10.87
N VAL A 67 4.61 7.50 -11.87
CA VAL A 67 3.91 8.78 -11.72
C VAL A 67 2.43 8.52 -11.41
N THR A 68 1.92 9.11 -10.32
CA THR A 68 0.49 9.06 -9.96
C THR A 68 -0.10 10.46 -10.04
N VAL A 69 -1.14 10.64 -10.85
CA VAL A 69 -1.85 11.91 -11.03
C VAL A 69 -3.35 11.70 -10.86
N ARG A 70 -4.05 12.75 -10.42
CA ARG A 70 -5.51 12.81 -10.46
C ARG A 70 -5.92 13.37 -11.83
N LEU A 71 -6.65 12.59 -12.61
CA LEU A 71 -7.22 13.01 -13.88
C LEU A 71 -8.65 13.49 -13.66
N ALA A 72 -9.09 14.44 -14.47
CA ALA A 72 -10.49 14.78 -14.59
C ALA A 72 -11.29 13.56 -15.09
N GLU A 73 -12.56 13.47 -14.70
CA GLU A 73 -13.39 12.29 -14.92
C GLU A 73 -13.62 12.01 -16.41
N ASP A 74 -13.83 13.06 -17.19
CA ASP A 74 -13.99 13.02 -18.65
C ASP A 74 -12.75 12.45 -19.36
N VAL A 75 -11.56 12.92 -18.97
CA VAL A 75 -10.28 12.46 -19.51
C VAL A 75 -10.06 10.99 -19.15
N ARG A 76 -10.38 10.60 -17.91
CA ARG A 76 -10.28 9.21 -17.47
C ARG A 76 -11.24 8.30 -18.23
N ALA A 77 -12.49 8.70 -18.43
CA ALA A 77 -13.48 7.91 -19.15
C ALA A 77 -13.10 7.68 -20.61
N LYS A 78 -12.53 8.70 -21.27
CA LYS A 78 -12.02 8.56 -22.64
C LYS A 78 -10.84 7.58 -22.72
N LEU A 79 -9.87 7.72 -21.81
CA LEU A 79 -8.73 6.80 -21.67
C LEU A 79 -9.18 5.35 -21.44
N GLU A 80 -10.18 5.13 -20.59
CA GLU A 80 -10.76 3.81 -20.33
C GLU A 80 -11.41 3.20 -21.56
N THR A 81 -12.13 4.02 -22.34
CA THR A 81 -12.79 3.58 -23.57
C THR A 81 -11.77 3.16 -24.63
N GLU A 82 -10.73 3.97 -24.84
CA GLU A 82 -9.66 3.67 -25.79
C GLU A 82 -8.85 2.43 -25.35
N ALA A 83 -8.50 2.34 -24.07
CA ALA A 83 -7.77 1.19 -23.52
C ALA A 83 -8.57 -0.11 -23.68
N ARG A 84 -9.89 -0.06 -23.45
CA ARG A 84 -10.80 -1.20 -23.68
C ARG A 84 -10.85 -1.60 -25.15
N GLY A 85 -10.92 -0.65 -26.07
CA GLY A 85 -10.89 -0.91 -27.51
C GLY A 85 -9.60 -1.59 -27.97
N GLN A 86 -8.49 -1.31 -27.28
CA GLN A 86 -7.17 -1.89 -27.53
C GLN A 86 -6.89 -3.17 -26.71
N GLY A 87 -7.80 -3.57 -25.81
CA GLY A 87 -7.62 -4.74 -24.94
C GLY A 87 -6.50 -4.61 -23.91
N VAL A 88 -6.08 -3.39 -23.57
CA VAL A 88 -4.97 -3.13 -22.64
C VAL A 88 -5.45 -2.45 -21.36
N ALA A 89 -4.62 -2.50 -20.31
CA ALA A 89 -4.88 -1.75 -19.09
C ALA A 89 -4.77 -0.24 -19.35
N VAL A 90 -5.61 0.55 -18.67
CA VAL A 90 -5.65 2.02 -18.76
C VAL A 90 -4.28 2.65 -18.48
N SER A 91 -3.57 2.15 -17.48
CA SER A 91 -2.22 2.62 -17.13
C SER A 91 -1.21 2.36 -18.23
N THR A 92 -1.32 1.22 -18.92
CA THR A 92 -0.44 0.86 -20.04
C THR A 92 -0.74 1.75 -21.24
N TRP A 93 -2.02 1.97 -21.54
CA TRP A 93 -2.44 2.87 -22.61
C TRP A 93 -1.96 4.30 -22.37
N ALA A 94 -2.15 4.82 -21.15
CA ALA A 94 -1.66 6.14 -20.75
C ALA A 94 -0.12 6.25 -20.90
N ALA A 95 0.62 5.22 -20.46
CA ALA A 95 2.07 5.20 -20.59
C ALA A 95 2.52 5.22 -22.07
N THR A 96 1.83 4.49 -22.95
CA THR A 96 2.13 4.48 -24.39
C THR A 96 1.89 5.85 -25.01
N LEU A 97 0.74 6.49 -24.72
CA LEU A 97 0.42 7.83 -25.24
C LEU A 97 1.43 8.88 -24.76
N LEU A 98 1.77 8.87 -23.46
CA LEU A 98 2.76 9.77 -22.89
C LEU A 98 4.15 9.55 -23.50
N SER A 99 4.57 8.29 -23.66
CA SER A 99 5.86 7.95 -24.27
C SER A 99 5.94 8.40 -25.72
N ALA A 100 4.87 8.21 -26.50
CA ALA A 100 4.81 8.66 -27.89
C ALA A 100 4.91 10.19 -27.99
N ARG A 101 4.18 10.91 -27.13
CA ARG A 101 4.24 12.37 -27.06
C ARG A 101 5.63 12.89 -26.72
N MET A 102 6.26 12.35 -25.67
CA MET A 102 7.60 12.78 -25.24
C MET A 102 8.66 12.52 -26.33
N ARG A 103 8.54 11.41 -27.07
CA ARG A 103 9.43 11.13 -28.22
C ARG A 103 9.19 12.07 -29.39
N GLN A 104 7.93 12.41 -29.67
CA GLN A 104 7.61 13.38 -30.72
C GLN A 104 8.16 14.78 -30.38
N GLU A 105 8.00 15.20 -29.13
CA GLU A 105 8.56 16.47 -28.62
C GLU A 105 10.10 16.46 -28.71
N ALA A 106 10.76 15.35 -28.34
CA ALA A 106 12.21 15.18 -28.49
C ALA A 106 12.68 15.23 -29.95
N LEU A 107 11.90 14.72 -30.90
CA LEU A 107 12.21 14.79 -32.33
C LEU A 107 11.96 16.19 -32.91
N SER A 108 10.96 16.92 -32.40
CA SER A 108 10.69 18.30 -32.82
C SER A 108 11.66 19.32 -32.23
N GLY A 109 12.30 19.01 -31.10
CA GLY A 109 13.30 19.88 -30.45
C GLY A 109 14.71 19.83 -31.05
N VAL A 110 14.93 19.06 -32.12
CA VAL A 110 16.22 19.00 -32.85
C VAL A 110 16.27 20.01 -34.01
N VAL A 111 15.21 20.80 -34.21
CA VAL A 111 15.17 21.89 -35.20
C VAL A 111 14.96 23.23 -34.49
N THR A 112 15.97 23.67 -33.74
CA THR A 112 16.26 25.08 -33.45
C THR A 112 17.74 25.25 -33.20
#